data_AF-A0A5D0UQM3-F1
#
_entry.id   AF-A0A5D0UQM3-F1
#
_cell.length_a   1.000
_cell.length_b   1.000
_cell.length_c   1.000
_cell.angle_alpha   90.00
_cell.angle_beta   90.00
_cell.angle_gamma   90.00
#
_symmetry.space_group_name_H-M   'P 1'
#
loop_
_entity.id
_entity.type
_entity.pdbx_description
1 polymer ?
#
loop_
_entity_poly.entity_id
_entity_poly.type
_entity_poly.pdbx_seq_one_letter_code
_entity_poly.pdbx_strand_id
1 'polypeptide(L)'
;MDAAYVRRWREDVNACLDRLLPGFEVCCGYPADRHTVGGPAREEELASLVGMHPPDDLLVWYGQVRDVNLPDIGNGYFLHEPGLVARRDVTSVRGRFTADVVVFASDGGGTLFAVEAVTGSPVYRLPVGEIAAGVYRSEDPRFDVVAENLAGFLDRLRDAVGLFATTGTVCDL
;
A
#
# COMPACT_ATOMS: atom_id res chain seq x y z
N MET A 1 6.75 14.23 0.52
CA MET A 1 7.06 13.28 1.62
C MET A 1 8.57 13.20 1.78
N ASP A 2 9.10 13.01 3.00
CA ASP A 2 10.54 12.86 3.24
C ASP A 2 10.87 11.59 4.05
N ALA A 3 12.16 11.29 4.19
CA ALA A 3 12.61 10.08 4.89
C ALA A 3 12.32 10.10 6.41
N ALA A 4 12.22 11.29 7.03
CA ALA A 4 11.92 11.41 8.45
C ALA A 4 10.45 11.04 8.72
N TYR A 5 9.54 11.49 7.86
CA TYR A 5 8.14 11.07 7.85
C TYR A 5 8.01 9.55 7.73
N VAL A 6 8.67 8.92 6.75
CA VAL A 6 8.54 7.47 6.54
C VAL A 6 9.07 6.66 7.72
N ARG A 7 10.18 7.11 8.35
CA ARG A 7 10.69 6.47 9.57
C ARG A 7 9.68 6.58 10.72
N ARG A 8 9.10 7.76 10.93
CA ARG A 8 8.07 7.95 11.96
C ARG A 8 6.86 7.05 11.71
N TRP A 9 6.37 7.01 10.46
CA TRP A 9 5.27 6.14 10.07
C TRP A 9 5.55 4.68 10.41
N ARG A 10 6.76 4.19 10.10
CA ARG A 10 7.19 2.82 10.42
C ARG A 10 7.19 2.56 11.93
N GLU A 11 7.70 3.50 12.72
CA GLU A 11 7.68 3.40 14.19
C GLU A 11 6.25 3.32 14.72
N ASP A 12 5.36 4.18 14.22
CA ASP A 12 3.96 4.26 14.66
C ASP A 12 3.19 2.95 14.35
N VAL A 13 3.36 2.40 13.14
CA VAL A 13 2.72 1.14 12.75
C VAL A 13 3.25 -0.02 13.58
N ASN A 14 4.57 -0.13 13.78
CA ASN A 14 5.14 -1.17 14.64
C ASN A 14 4.63 -1.05 16.09
N ALA A 15 4.55 0.16 16.64
CA ALA A 15 3.99 0.37 17.98
C ALA A 15 2.50 0.01 18.08
N CYS A 16 1.74 0.10 16.98
CA CYS A 16 0.36 -0.39 16.94
C CYS A 16 0.31 -1.92 16.90
N LEU A 17 1.16 -2.56 16.09
CA LEU A 17 1.28 -4.02 16.02
C LEU A 17 1.74 -4.63 17.34
N ASP A 18 2.73 -4.04 18.01
CA ASP A 18 3.23 -4.51 19.32
C ASP A 18 2.13 -4.48 20.40
N ARG A 19 1.15 -3.58 20.29
CA ARG A 19 -0.01 -3.53 21.17
C ARG A 19 -1.09 -4.55 20.79
N LEU A 20 -1.29 -4.77 19.50
CA LEU A 20 -2.34 -5.66 18.97
C LEU A 20 -1.99 -7.14 19.16
N LEU A 21 -0.79 -7.55 18.75
CA LEU A 21 -0.44 -8.97 18.58
C LEU A 21 -0.54 -9.81 19.86
N PRO A 22 -0.16 -9.32 21.07
CA PRO A 22 -0.27 -10.12 22.29
C PRO A 22 -1.70 -10.53 22.66
N GLY A 23 -2.71 -9.75 22.24
CA GLY A 23 -4.13 -10.01 22.53
C GLY A 23 -4.92 -10.53 21.32
N PHE A 24 -4.26 -10.70 20.16
CA PHE A 24 -4.95 -10.94 18.91
C PHE A 24 -5.78 -12.23 18.93
N GLU A 25 -5.18 -13.35 19.31
CA GLU A 25 -5.86 -14.66 19.30
C GLU A 25 -7.03 -14.71 20.29
N VAL A 26 -6.90 -14.03 21.43
CA VAL A 26 -7.98 -13.91 22.42
C VAL A 26 -9.17 -13.11 21.86
N CYS A 27 -8.88 -12.06 21.07
CA CYS A 27 -9.90 -11.20 20.48
C CYS A 27 -10.57 -11.86 19.26
N CYS A 28 -9.77 -12.46 18.37
CA CYS A 28 -10.20 -12.90 17.05
C CYS A 28 -10.53 -14.40 16.99
N GLY A 29 -10.08 -15.20 17.96
CA GLY A 29 -10.34 -16.65 18.04
C GLY A 29 -9.46 -17.50 17.12
N TYR A 30 -8.42 -16.93 16.53
CA TYR A 30 -7.42 -17.60 15.71
C TYR A 30 -6.05 -16.89 15.86
N PRO A 31 -4.92 -17.61 15.68
CA PRO A 31 -3.60 -17.01 15.81
C PRO A 31 -3.36 -15.96 14.72
N ALA A 32 -2.66 -14.88 15.07
CA ALA A 32 -2.25 -13.87 14.09
C ALA A 32 -1.28 -14.48 13.06
N ASP A 33 -1.47 -14.12 11.80
CA ASP A 33 -0.47 -14.35 10.77
C ASP A 33 0.74 -13.42 10.96
N ARG A 34 1.76 -13.60 10.12
CA ARG A 34 3.01 -12.83 10.24
C ARG A 34 2.83 -11.41 9.69
N HIS A 35 2.84 -10.42 10.59
CA HIS A 35 2.93 -9.00 10.25
C HIS A 35 4.39 -8.55 10.12
N THR A 36 4.72 -7.80 9.07
CA THR A 36 6.06 -7.24 8.89
C THR A 36 6.02 -5.82 8.31
N VAL A 37 6.87 -4.94 8.86
CA VAL A 37 7.24 -3.66 8.23
C VAL A 37 8.74 -3.71 7.93
N GLY A 38 9.07 -3.91 6.66
CA GLY A 38 10.43 -4.09 6.18
C GLY A 38 11.34 -2.89 6.47
N GLY A 39 12.65 -3.15 6.44
CA GLY A 39 13.66 -2.08 6.41
C GLY A 39 13.80 -1.47 5.01
N PRO A 40 14.80 -0.62 4.76
CA PRO A 40 15.08 -0.06 3.43
C PRO A 40 15.23 -1.13 2.34
N ALA A 41 14.78 -0.83 1.13
CA ALA A 41 15.08 -1.63 -0.05
C ALA A 41 16.57 -1.58 -0.38
N ARG A 42 17.09 -2.66 -0.99
CA ARG A 42 18.47 -2.69 -1.48
C ARG A 42 18.62 -1.84 -2.74
N GLU A 43 19.85 -1.44 -3.04
CA GLU A 43 20.14 -0.62 -4.22
C GLU A 43 19.72 -1.31 -5.53
N GLU A 44 19.91 -2.63 -5.62
CA GLU A 44 19.51 -3.42 -6.80
C GLU A 44 17.99 -3.48 -6.95
N GLU A 45 17.26 -3.49 -5.84
CA GLU A 45 15.80 -3.47 -5.83
C GLU A 45 15.27 -2.10 -6.28
N LEU A 46 15.88 -1.01 -5.81
CA LEU A 46 15.55 0.35 -6.27
C LEU A 46 15.85 0.54 -7.75
N ALA A 47 16.97 0.00 -8.24
CA ALA A 47 17.33 0.06 -9.65
C ALA A 47 16.27 -0.58 -10.56
N SER A 48 15.56 -1.60 -10.08
CA SER A 48 14.46 -2.24 -10.82
C SER A 48 13.26 -1.32 -11.06
N LEU A 49 13.08 -0.29 -10.24
CA LEU A 49 12.00 0.70 -10.38
C LEU A 49 12.37 1.84 -11.33
N VAL A 50 13.66 2.16 -11.48
CA VAL A 50 14.10 3.35 -12.25
C VAL A 50 13.56 3.35 -13.69
N GLY A 51 13.46 2.18 -14.33
CA GLY A 51 12.92 2.05 -15.68
C GLY A 51 11.43 2.38 -15.83
N MET A 52 10.69 2.46 -14.72
CA MET A 52 9.27 2.81 -14.71
C MET A 52 8.99 4.29 -14.51
N HIS A 53 10.02 5.10 -14.22
CA HIS A 53 9.87 6.50 -13.81
C HIS A 53 8.84 6.66 -12.65
N PRO A 54 9.01 5.97 -11.52
CA PRO A 54 8.11 6.10 -10.38
C PRO A 54 8.17 7.53 -9.82
N PRO A 55 7.10 7.98 -9.14
CA PRO A 55 7.13 9.27 -8.48
C PRO A 55 8.16 9.29 -7.34
N ASP A 56 8.74 10.47 -7.07
CA ASP A 56 9.86 10.61 -6.13
C ASP A 56 9.48 10.20 -4.70
N ASP A 57 8.22 10.42 -4.32
CA ASP A 57 7.71 10.02 -3.02
C ASP A 57 7.72 8.49 -2.84
N LEU A 58 7.46 7.73 -3.90
CA LEU A 58 7.57 6.27 -3.88
C LEU A 58 9.04 5.80 -3.76
N LEU A 59 9.98 6.53 -4.37
CA LEU A 59 11.42 6.27 -4.18
C LEU A 59 11.87 6.59 -2.75
N VAL A 60 11.40 7.71 -2.18
CA VAL A 60 11.65 8.06 -0.77
C VAL A 60 11.09 7.00 0.17
N TRP A 61 9.90 6.47 -0.13
CA TRP A 61 9.30 5.34 0.60
C TRP A 61 10.21 4.13 0.58
N TYR A 62 10.60 3.64 -0.61
CA TYR A 62 11.42 2.44 -0.73
C TYR A 62 12.83 2.59 -0.16
N GLY A 63 13.35 3.81 -0.12
CA GLY A 63 14.59 4.12 0.57
C GLY A 63 14.54 3.90 2.08
N GLN A 64 13.35 3.73 2.69
CA GLN A 64 13.18 3.52 4.13
C GLN A 64 12.39 2.24 4.47
N VAL A 65 11.46 1.81 3.60
CA VAL A 65 10.59 0.65 3.78
C VAL A 65 10.47 -0.11 2.47
N ARG A 66 10.97 -1.34 2.45
CA ARG A 66 10.99 -2.25 1.32
C ARG A 66 9.61 -2.81 1.03
N ASP A 67 8.92 -3.27 2.07
CA ASP A 67 7.64 -3.95 1.96
C ASP A 67 6.88 -3.88 3.29
N VAL A 68 5.56 -4.04 3.21
CA VAL A 68 4.67 -4.13 4.37
C VAL A 68 3.71 -5.29 4.14
N ASN A 69 3.58 -6.16 5.14
CA ASN A 69 2.69 -7.30 5.14
C ASN A 69 1.83 -7.24 6.41
N LEU A 70 0.52 -7.00 6.25
CA LEU A 70 -0.43 -6.83 7.35
C LEU A 70 -1.68 -7.69 7.10
N PRO A 71 -1.55 -9.04 7.15
CA PRO A 71 -2.60 -9.95 6.70
C PRO A 71 -3.87 -9.89 7.55
N ASP A 72 -3.74 -9.62 8.84
CA ASP A 72 -4.89 -9.58 9.76
C ASP A 72 -5.49 -8.18 9.96
N ILE A 73 -4.99 -7.16 9.25
CA ILE A 73 -5.55 -5.80 9.33
C ILE A 73 -6.53 -5.62 8.17
N GLY A 74 -7.81 -5.42 8.45
CA GLY A 74 -8.76 -5.18 7.36
C GLY A 74 -9.11 -6.47 6.60
N ASN A 75 -9.09 -6.36 5.27
CA ASN A 75 -9.03 -7.50 4.34
C ASN A 75 -7.58 -7.99 4.11
N GLY A 76 -6.64 -7.59 4.96
CA GLY A 76 -5.21 -7.71 4.75
C GLY A 76 -4.67 -6.60 3.85
N TYR A 77 -3.56 -5.97 4.22
CA TYR A 77 -2.92 -4.92 3.42
C TYR A 77 -1.46 -5.26 3.14
N PHE A 78 -1.06 -5.10 1.87
CA PHE A 78 0.27 -5.47 1.40
C PHE A 78 0.87 -4.34 0.56
N LEU A 79 1.94 -3.70 1.05
CA LEU A 79 2.76 -2.80 0.22
C LEU A 79 3.93 -3.62 -0.31
N HIS A 80 4.04 -3.66 -1.63
CA HIS A 80 4.89 -4.61 -2.33
C HIS A 80 6.34 -4.17 -2.39
N GLU A 81 7.25 -5.14 -2.37
CA GLU A 81 8.66 -4.90 -2.63
C GLU A 81 8.91 -4.37 -4.06
N PRO A 82 9.97 -3.56 -4.28
CA PRO A 82 10.27 -2.96 -5.58
C PRO A 82 10.26 -3.93 -6.76
N GLY A 83 10.83 -5.12 -6.58
CA GLY A 83 10.89 -6.12 -7.65
C GLY A 83 9.52 -6.67 -8.05
N LEU A 84 8.56 -6.71 -7.13
CA LEU A 84 7.18 -7.09 -7.44
C LEU A 84 6.44 -5.96 -8.14
N VAL A 85 6.64 -4.71 -7.69
CA VAL A 85 6.10 -3.51 -8.36
C VAL A 85 6.59 -3.41 -9.80
N ALA A 86 7.88 -3.64 -10.04
CA ALA A 86 8.50 -3.63 -11.37
C ALA A 86 7.92 -4.68 -12.34
N ARG A 87 7.25 -5.72 -11.81
CA ARG A 87 6.66 -6.81 -12.60
C ARG A 87 5.14 -6.69 -12.74
N ARG A 88 4.52 -5.65 -12.19
CA ARG A 88 3.06 -5.49 -12.29
C ARG A 88 2.67 -5.14 -13.72
N ASP A 89 1.62 -5.82 -14.20
CA ASP A 89 1.13 -5.64 -15.56
C ASP A 89 0.44 -4.29 -15.75
N VAL A 90 -0.21 -3.76 -14.71
CA VAL A 90 -0.94 -2.48 -14.79
C VAL A 90 0.02 -1.30 -14.76
N THR A 91 0.10 -0.59 -15.87
CA THR A 91 0.92 0.62 -16.07
C THR A 91 0.08 1.87 -16.27
N SER A 92 -1.23 1.71 -16.49
CA SER A 92 -2.14 2.84 -16.68
C SER A 92 -3.58 2.49 -16.32
N VAL A 93 -4.36 3.52 -16.00
CA VAL A 93 -5.81 3.42 -15.76
C VAL A 93 -6.57 4.21 -16.82
N ARG A 94 -7.71 3.70 -17.29
CA ARG A 94 -8.59 4.38 -18.27
C ARG A 94 -10.06 4.18 -17.89
N GLY A 95 -10.92 5.12 -18.27
CA GLY A 95 -12.34 5.14 -17.91
C GLY A 95 -12.66 6.36 -17.07
N ARG A 96 -13.12 6.16 -15.82
CA ARG A 96 -13.40 7.24 -14.87
C ARG A 96 -12.22 8.17 -14.63
N PHE A 97 -11.00 7.62 -14.58
CA PHE A 97 -9.74 8.36 -14.53
C PHE A 97 -8.86 7.97 -15.71
N THR A 98 -7.95 8.85 -16.09
CA THR A 98 -6.95 8.61 -17.15
C THR A 98 -5.60 9.09 -16.66
N ALA A 99 -4.76 8.14 -16.25
CA ALA A 99 -3.41 8.41 -15.75
C ALA A 99 -2.49 7.21 -16.03
N ASP A 100 -1.19 7.47 -16.14
CA ASP A 100 -0.18 6.42 -16.07
C ASP A 100 0.18 6.22 -14.59
N VAL A 101 0.28 4.96 -14.16
CA VAL A 101 0.29 4.63 -12.73
C VAL A 101 1.33 3.56 -12.41
N VAL A 102 1.72 3.53 -11.14
CA VAL A 102 2.57 2.50 -10.54
C VAL A 102 1.76 1.79 -9.46
N VAL A 103 1.44 0.51 -9.69
CA VAL A 103 0.78 -0.33 -8.68
C VAL A 103 1.79 -0.73 -7.60
N PHE A 104 1.62 -0.21 -6.39
CA PHE A 104 2.57 -0.41 -5.29
C PHE A 104 2.01 -1.24 -4.14
N ALA A 105 0.70 -1.43 -4.06
CA ALA A 105 0.07 -2.18 -2.98
C ALA A 105 -1.17 -2.95 -3.43
N SER A 106 -1.65 -3.83 -2.55
CA SER A 106 -2.91 -4.56 -2.71
C SER A 106 -3.55 -4.87 -1.36
N ASP A 107 -4.80 -5.30 -1.38
CA ASP A 107 -5.46 -5.95 -0.26
C ASP A 107 -5.66 -7.46 -0.51
N GLY A 108 -6.07 -8.21 0.52
CA GLY A 108 -6.38 -9.63 0.39
C GLY A 108 -7.69 -9.94 -0.35
N GLY A 109 -8.47 -8.90 -0.68
CA GLY A 109 -9.67 -8.99 -1.51
C GLY A 109 -9.40 -8.88 -3.01
N GLY A 110 -8.14 -8.65 -3.42
CA GLY A 110 -7.73 -8.50 -4.81
C GLY A 110 -7.81 -7.06 -5.33
N THR A 111 -8.09 -6.08 -4.47
CA THR A 111 -7.95 -4.66 -4.82
C THR A 111 -6.47 -4.33 -4.98
N LEU A 112 -6.13 -3.58 -6.02
CA LEU A 112 -4.80 -2.98 -6.19
C LEU A 112 -4.86 -1.50 -5.81
N PHE A 113 -3.74 -0.96 -5.31
CA PHE A 113 -3.57 0.47 -5.10
C PHE A 113 -2.44 0.97 -5.98
N ALA A 114 -2.72 2.05 -6.72
CA ALA A 114 -1.81 2.60 -7.69
C ALA A 114 -1.63 4.09 -7.47
N VAL A 115 -0.38 4.55 -7.47
CA VAL A 115 -0.06 5.98 -7.46
C VAL A 115 0.15 6.43 -8.90
N GLU A 116 -0.35 7.60 -9.27
CA GLU A 116 -0.02 8.19 -10.56
C GLU A 116 1.48 8.46 -10.67
N ALA A 117 2.05 8.31 -11.88
CA ALA A 117 3.48 8.42 -12.15
C ALA A 117 3.99 9.88 -12.14
N VAL A 118 3.45 10.71 -11.24
CA VAL A 118 3.79 12.11 -11.02
C VAL A 118 3.81 12.37 -9.52
N THR A 119 4.89 12.92 -8.98
CA THR A 119 5.07 13.17 -7.54
C THR A 119 3.93 14.01 -6.95
N GLY A 120 3.38 13.59 -5.81
CA GLY A 120 2.30 14.30 -5.12
C GLY A 120 0.90 14.10 -5.72
N SER A 121 0.76 13.13 -6.62
CA SER A 121 -0.51 12.80 -7.30
C SER A 121 -1.31 11.76 -6.52
N PRO A 122 -2.62 11.64 -6.80
CA PRO A 122 -3.50 10.75 -6.07
C PRO A 122 -3.10 9.28 -6.12
N VAL A 123 -3.55 8.56 -5.10
CA VAL A 123 -3.57 7.10 -5.05
C VAL A 123 -4.98 6.64 -5.44
N TYR A 124 -5.05 5.77 -6.44
CA TYR A 124 -6.29 5.15 -6.90
C TYR A 124 -6.47 3.79 -6.23
N ARG A 125 -7.71 3.51 -5.83
CA ARG A 125 -8.19 2.17 -5.49
C ARG A 125 -8.66 1.49 -6.76
N LEU A 126 -8.12 0.33 -7.09
CA LEU A 126 -8.44 -0.44 -8.29
C LEU A 126 -9.05 -1.80 -7.86
N PRO A 127 -10.38 -1.89 -7.70
CA PRO A 127 -11.06 -3.17 -7.45
C PRO A 127 -10.78 -4.21 -8.54
N VAL A 128 -11.16 -5.46 -8.32
CA VAL A 128 -11.10 -6.48 -9.38
C VAL A 128 -11.81 -5.97 -10.65
N GLY A 129 -11.09 -5.94 -11.76
CA GLY A 129 -11.52 -5.31 -13.01
C GLY A 129 -10.77 -5.84 -14.22
N GLU A 130 -11.04 -5.26 -15.39
CA GLU A 130 -10.40 -5.66 -16.64
C GLU A 130 -8.99 -5.10 -16.72
N ILE A 131 -8.01 -5.96 -17.01
CA ILE A 131 -6.64 -5.57 -17.32
C ILE A 131 -6.30 -6.13 -18.70
N ALA A 132 -6.10 -5.24 -19.67
CA ALA A 132 -5.76 -5.61 -21.04
C ALA A 132 -4.58 -4.76 -21.52
N ALA A 133 -3.49 -5.43 -21.95
CA ALA A 133 -2.26 -4.80 -22.41
C ALA A 133 -1.72 -3.72 -21.44
N GLY A 134 -1.77 -4.02 -20.14
CA GLY A 134 -1.33 -3.15 -19.05
C GLY A 134 -2.23 -1.95 -18.73
N VAL A 135 -3.42 -1.91 -19.32
CA VAL A 135 -4.42 -0.88 -19.04
C VAL A 135 -5.53 -1.46 -18.16
N TYR A 136 -5.71 -0.89 -16.97
CA TYR A 136 -6.83 -1.18 -16.09
C TYR A 136 -8.07 -0.37 -16.48
N ARG A 137 -9.23 -1.03 -16.54
CA ARG A 137 -10.55 -0.43 -16.74
C ARG A 137 -11.58 -1.06 -15.82
N SER A 138 -12.45 -0.24 -15.26
CA SER A 138 -13.56 -0.70 -14.43
C SER A 138 -14.68 0.34 -14.39
N GLU A 139 -15.91 -0.15 -14.38
CA GLU A 139 -17.13 0.65 -14.09
C GLU A 139 -17.55 0.50 -12.62
N ASP A 140 -16.78 -0.24 -11.82
CA ASP A 140 -17.04 -0.40 -10.38
C ASP A 140 -16.96 0.97 -9.69
N PRO A 141 -17.98 1.43 -8.96
CA PRO A 141 -17.95 2.72 -8.29
C PRO A 141 -16.84 2.84 -7.24
N ARG A 142 -16.29 1.72 -6.75
CA ARG A 142 -15.13 1.66 -5.85
C ARG A 142 -13.81 1.93 -6.56
N PHE A 143 -13.78 1.98 -7.90
CA PHE A 143 -12.67 2.58 -8.64
C PHE A 143 -12.73 4.09 -8.41
N ASP A 144 -11.96 4.56 -7.43
CA ASP A 144 -11.95 5.95 -6.97
C ASP A 144 -10.56 6.36 -6.45
N VAL A 145 -10.40 7.65 -6.13
CA VAL A 145 -9.24 8.19 -5.44
C VAL A 145 -9.36 7.82 -3.95
N VAL A 146 -8.48 6.93 -3.47
CA VAL A 146 -8.41 6.60 -2.04
C VAL A 146 -7.66 7.66 -1.27
N ALA A 147 -6.68 8.35 -1.86
CA ALA A 147 -5.94 9.41 -1.19
C ALA A 147 -5.42 10.47 -2.16
N GLU A 148 -5.26 11.71 -1.68
CA GLU A 148 -4.74 12.82 -2.47
C GLU A 148 -3.27 12.62 -2.88
N ASN A 149 -2.52 11.83 -2.12
CA ASN A 149 -1.12 11.47 -2.40
C ASN A 149 -0.69 10.24 -1.58
N LEU A 150 0.54 9.75 -1.84
CA LEU A 150 1.10 8.60 -1.15
C LEU A 150 1.16 8.77 0.38
N ALA A 151 1.51 9.96 0.88
CA ALA A 151 1.53 10.22 2.33
C ALA A 151 0.11 10.12 2.93
N GLY A 152 -0.90 10.66 2.25
CA GLY A 152 -2.29 10.53 2.67
C GLY A 152 -2.80 9.08 2.68
N PHE A 153 -2.31 8.23 1.75
CA PHE A 153 -2.59 6.80 1.77
C PHE A 153 -1.94 6.12 2.97
N LEU A 154 -0.67 6.42 3.23
CA LEU A 154 0.10 5.89 4.37
C LEU A 154 -0.53 6.29 5.71
N ASP A 155 -0.95 7.55 5.86
CA ASP A 155 -1.64 8.02 7.07
C ASP A 155 -2.94 7.24 7.30
N ARG A 156 -3.75 7.02 6.25
CA ARG A 156 -4.97 6.20 6.36
C ARG A 156 -4.66 4.76 6.78
N LEU A 157 -3.63 4.14 6.21
CA LEU A 157 -3.22 2.80 6.60
C LEU A 157 -2.76 2.75 8.07
N ARG A 158 -1.95 3.71 8.52
CA ARG A 158 -1.54 3.82 9.93
C ARG A 158 -2.76 3.94 10.84
N ASP A 159 -3.71 4.79 10.47
CA ASP A 159 -4.90 5.05 11.27
C ASP A 159 -5.81 3.81 11.31
N ALA A 160 -5.92 3.06 10.20
CA ALA A 160 -6.62 1.78 10.16
C ALA A 160 -5.98 0.73 11.09
N VAL A 161 -4.66 0.61 11.09
CA VAL A 161 -3.92 -0.27 12.03
C VAL A 161 -4.15 0.18 13.47
N GLY A 162 -4.07 1.48 13.75
CA GLY A 162 -4.26 2.03 15.10
C GLY A 162 -5.68 1.86 15.63
N LEU A 163 -6.69 2.03 14.78
CA LEU A 163 -8.08 1.81 15.13
C LEU A 163 -8.38 0.33 15.39
N PHE A 164 -7.86 -0.56 14.56
CA PHE A 164 -7.98 -2.01 14.77
C PHE A 164 -7.29 -2.42 16.07
N ALA A 165 -6.08 -1.93 16.34
CA ALA A 165 -5.36 -2.19 17.59
C ALA A 165 -6.10 -1.69 18.85
N THR A 166 -6.91 -0.64 18.72
CA THR A 166 -7.62 -0.04 19.86
C THR A 166 -9.01 -0.64 20.08
N THR A 167 -9.71 -1.00 18.99
CA THR A 167 -11.15 -1.31 19.04
C THR A 167 -11.52 -2.67 18.46
N GLY A 168 -10.60 -3.35 17.75
CA GLY A 168 -10.91 -4.52 16.94
C GLY A 168 -11.76 -4.21 15.69
N THR A 169 -12.04 -2.93 15.40
CA THR A 169 -12.88 -2.55 14.26
C THR A 169 -12.06 -2.55 12.98
N VAL A 170 -12.58 -3.25 11.97
CA VAL A 170 -12.01 -3.36 10.63
C VAL A 170 -12.36 -2.09 9.84
N CYS A 171 -11.36 -1.44 9.24
CA CYS A 171 -11.55 -0.35 8.30
C CYS A 171 -11.04 -0.73 6.91
N ASP A 172 -11.85 -0.41 5.90
CA ASP A 172 -11.49 -0.55 4.49
C ASP A 172 -10.79 0.73 4.01
N LEU A 173 -9.77 0.58 3.17
CA LEU A 173 -9.07 1.69 2.51
C LEU A 173 -9.76 2.07 1.21
#